data_AF-A0A7V3LLU2-F1
#
_entry.id   AF-A0A7V3LLU2-F1
#
_cell.length_a   1.000
_cell.length_b   1.000
_cell.length_c   1.000
_cell.angle_alpha   90.00
_cell.angle_beta   90.00
_cell.angle_gamma   90.00
#
_symmetry.space_group_name_H-M   'P 1'
#
loop_
_entity.id
_entity.type
_entity.pdbx_description
1 polymer ?
#
loop_
_entity_poly.entity_id
_entity_poly.type
_entity_poly.pdbx_seq_one_letter_code
_entity_poly.pdbx_strand_id
1 'polypeptide(L)'
;MIEINYLAILACGVAAMILGFLWYGPLFGKMWADLMGCGAMTAEQVKEKQKKATPGYIVQFIGALLMAYVLAHGLTFGNAYLNMTGIGAGLQGAFWYWLGFVAPVTIGSVLWDGKPMKLWYINAGYYLVQLLMMGVILSVFA
;
A
#
# COMPACT_ATOMS: atom_id res chain seq x y z
N MET A 1 7.63 27.03 -0.61
CA MET A 1 6.67 26.01 -0.14
C MET A 1 6.71 24.86 -1.13
N ILE A 2 6.52 23.62 -0.68
CA ILE A 2 6.38 22.48 -1.61
C ILE A 2 4.99 22.57 -2.22
N GLU A 3 4.90 22.73 -3.53
CA GLU A 3 3.62 22.65 -4.23
C GLU A 3 3.23 21.19 -4.37
N ILE A 4 2.14 20.79 -3.73
CA ILE A 4 1.60 19.44 -3.78
C ILE A 4 0.26 19.46 -4.50
N ASN A 5 0.15 18.63 -5.53
CA ASN A 5 -1.10 18.44 -6.25
C ASN A 5 -2.05 17.54 -5.42
N TYR A 6 -2.98 18.15 -4.70
CA TYR A 6 -3.97 17.42 -3.89
C TYR A 6 -4.90 16.51 -4.71
N LEU A 7 -5.12 16.80 -6.00
CA LEU A 7 -5.87 15.91 -6.88
C LEU A 7 -5.07 14.62 -7.16
N ALA A 8 -3.74 14.72 -7.29
CA ALA A 8 -2.87 13.55 -7.41
C ALA A 8 -2.89 12.71 -6.13
N ILE A 9 -2.91 13.34 -4.95
CA ILE A 9 -3.05 12.63 -3.66
C ILE A 9 -4.39 11.88 -3.60
N LEU A 10 -5.49 12.53 -4.01
CA LEU A 10 -6.80 11.89 -4.05
C LEU A 10 -6.84 10.72 -5.06
N ALA A 11 -6.25 10.90 -6.24
CA ALA A 11 -6.12 9.85 -7.25
C ALA A 11 -5.33 8.64 -6.72
N CYS A 12 -4.25 8.87 -5.97
CA CYS A 12 -3.50 7.83 -5.27
C CYS A 12 -4.39 7.07 -4.26
N GLY A 13 -5.20 7.77 -3.48
CA GLY A 13 -6.13 7.15 -2.53
C GLY A 13 -7.15 6.25 -3.22
N VAL A 14 -7.77 6.73 -4.31
CA VAL A 14 -8.74 5.93 -5.09
C VAL A 14 -8.07 4.72 -5.71
N ALA A 15 -6.89 4.90 -6.31
CA ALA A 15 -6.11 3.82 -6.90
C ALA A 15 -5.72 2.75 -5.85
N ALA A 16 -5.36 3.17 -4.63
CA ALA A 16 -5.08 2.26 -3.52
C ALA A 16 -6.30 1.42 -3.10
N MET A 17 -7.49 2.00 -3.11
CA MET A 17 -8.72 1.25 -2.80
C MET A 17 -9.01 0.19 -3.87
N ILE A 18 -8.87 0.55 -5.15
CA ILE A 18 -9.04 -0.38 -6.28
C ILE A 18 -8.00 -1.50 -6.18
N LEU A 19 -6.73 -1.15 -5.94
CA LEU A 19 -5.65 -2.12 -5.76
C LEU A 19 -5.93 -3.05 -4.58
N GLY A 20 -6.35 -2.52 -3.44
CA GLY A 20 -6.71 -3.31 -2.26
C GLY A 20 -7.81 -4.32 -2.54
N PHE A 21 -8.86 -3.89 -3.24
CA PHE A 21 -9.94 -4.77 -3.67
C PHE A 21 -9.43 -5.88 -4.61
N LEU A 22 -8.64 -5.54 -5.63
CA LEU A 22 -8.12 -6.52 -6.59
C LEU A 22 -7.14 -7.50 -5.93
N TRP A 23 -6.26 -7.00 -5.06
CA TRP A 23 -5.20 -7.77 -4.42
C TRP A 23 -5.75 -8.77 -3.40
N TYR A 24 -6.54 -8.28 -2.43
CA TYR A 24 -7.11 -9.11 -1.37
C TYR A 24 -8.47 -9.73 -1.72
N GLY A 25 -8.98 -9.47 -2.94
CA GLY A 25 -10.15 -10.13 -3.51
C GLY A 25 -9.74 -11.20 -4.53
N PRO A 26 -9.86 -10.93 -5.84
CA PRO A 26 -9.69 -11.94 -6.89
C PRO A 26 -8.27 -12.47 -7.05
N LEU A 27 -7.22 -11.69 -6.78
CA LEU A 27 -5.84 -12.11 -7.04
C LEU A 27 -5.30 -13.05 -5.94
N PHE A 28 -5.27 -12.57 -4.69
CA PHE A 28 -4.66 -13.28 -3.57
C PHE A 28 -5.61 -13.50 -2.39
N GLY A 29 -6.87 -13.09 -2.50
CA GLY A 29 -7.81 -13.10 -1.37
C GLY A 29 -8.00 -14.46 -0.72
N LYS A 30 -8.16 -15.52 -1.52
CA LYS A 30 -8.30 -16.90 -1.00
C LYS A 30 -7.04 -17.34 -0.25
N MET A 31 -5.87 -17.18 -0.88
CA MET A 31 -4.59 -17.55 -0.28
C MET A 31 -4.31 -16.74 1.00
N TRP A 32 -4.59 -15.44 0.97
CA TRP A 32 -4.47 -14.57 2.14
C TRP A 32 -5.40 -15.00 3.27
N ALA A 33 -6.66 -15.30 2.99
CA ALA A 33 -7.63 -15.75 3.98
C ALA A 33 -7.20 -17.08 4.63
N ASP A 34 -6.73 -18.04 3.83
CA ASP A 34 -6.22 -19.32 4.33
C ASP A 34 -5.00 -19.12 5.24
N LEU A 35 -4.02 -18.30 4.83
CA LEU A 35 -2.83 -17.98 5.61
C LEU A 35 -3.11 -17.14 6.86
N MET A 36 -4.22 -16.40 6.87
CA MET A 36 -4.74 -15.67 8.03
C MET A 36 -5.56 -16.56 8.97
N GLY A 37 -5.69 -17.86 8.68
CA GLY A 37 -6.48 -18.80 9.49
C GLY A 37 -7.99 -18.62 9.35
N CYS A 38 -8.45 -17.88 8.34
CA CYS A 38 -9.86 -17.65 8.08
C CYS A 38 -10.52 -18.78 7.26
N GLY A 39 -9.75 -19.72 6.71
CA GLY A 39 -10.27 -20.85 5.92
C GLY A 39 -11.17 -21.82 6.69
N ALA A 40 -11.12 -21.79 8.03
CA ALA A 40 -11.97 -22.61 8.91
C ALA A 40 -13.23 -21.86 9.42
N MET A 41 -13.43 -20.60 9.02
CA MET A 41 -14.57 -19.80 9.49
C MET A 41 -15.86 -20.15 8.74
N THR A 42 -16.99 -20.16 9.45
CA THR A 42 -18.30 -20.37 8.82
C THR A 42 -18.71 -19.17 7.95
N ALA A 43 -19.61 -19.38 6.99
CA ALA A 43 -20.11 -18.29 6.14
C ALA A 43 -20.73 -17.13 6.93
N GLU A 44 -21.30 -17.41 8.10
CA GLU A 44 -21.85 -16.41 9.01
C GLU A 44 -20.75 -15.58 9.68
N GLN A 45 -19.68 -16.24 10.16
CA GLN A 45 -18.53 -15.57 10.77
C GLN A 45 -17.77 -14.67 9.77
N VAL A 46 -17.70 -15.09 8.50
CA VAL A 46 -17.12 -14.27 7.42
C VAL A 46 -17.98 -13.03 7.16
N LYS A 47 -19.30 -13.17 7.05
CA LYS A 47 -20.23 -12.05 6.85
C LYS A 47 -20.19 -11.06 8.01
N GLU A 48 -20.08 -11.54 9.24
CA GLU A 48 -19.99 -10.69 10.43
C GLU A 48 -18.68 -9.88 10.44
N LYS A 49 -17.54 -10.52 10.13
CA LYS A 49 -16.26 -9.83 9.97
C LYS A 49 -16.30 -8.78 8.85
N GLN A 50 -16.94 -9.08 7.71
CA GLN A 50 -17.11 -8.13 6.62
C GLN A 50 -17.93 -6.91 7.02
N LYS A 51 -19.05 -7.09 7.76
CA LYS A 51 -19.85 -5.95 8.26
C LYS A 51 -19.05 -5.06 9.23
N LYS A 52 -18.17 -5.67 10.04
CA LYS A 52 -17.28 -4.94 10.96
C LYS A 52 -16.06 -4.32 10.26
N ALA A 53 -15.81 -4.64 8.98
CA ALA A 53 -14.68 -4.11 8.22
C ALA A 53 -14.91 -2.70 7.66
N THR A 54 -16.16 -2.20 7.61
CA THR A 54 -16.51 -0.90 7.02
C THR A 54 -15.71 0.29 7.59
N PRO A 55 -15.57 0.46 8.92
CA PRO A 55 -14.71 1.51 9.46
C PRO A 55 -13.23 1.35 9.04
N GLY A 56 -12.78 0.10 8.88
CA GLY A 56 -11.43 -0.23 8.45
C GLY A 56 -11.10 0.32 7.07
N TYR A 57 -12.06 0.30 6.12
CA TYR A 57 -11.84 0.86 4.78
C TYR A 57 -11.63 2.38 4.80
N ILE A 58 -12.34 3.11 5.67
CA ILE A 58 -12.16 4.56 5.80
C ILE A 58 -10.76 4.86 6.36
N VAL A 59 -10.36 4.14 7.41
CA VAL A 59 -9.01 4.28 7.99
C VAL A 59 -7.93 3.93 6.97
N GLN A 60 -8.13 2.86 6.19
CA GLN A 60 -7.22 2.45 5.12
C GLN A 60 -7.10 3.53 4.04
N PHE A 61 -8.22 4.14 3.63
CA PHE A 61 -8.23 5.22 2.63
C PHE A 61 -7.49 6.46 3.14
N ILE A 62 -7.75 6.90 4.36
CA ILE A 62 -7.03 8.02 4.99
C ILE A 62 -5.53 7.69 5.08
N GLY A 63 -5.20 6.46 5.50
CA GLY A 63 -3.82 5.98 5.53
C GLY A 63 -3.15 6.03 4.15
N ALA A 64 -3.86 5.66 3.09
CA ALA A 64 -3.36 5.74 1.72
C ALA A 64 -3.12 7.19 1.26
N LEU A 65 -4.01 8.12 1.60
CA LEU A 65 -3.82 9.55 1.32
C LEU A 65 -2.60 10.10 2.06
N LEU A 66 -2.42 9.74 3.33
CA LEU A 66 -1.25 10.14 4.12
C LEU A 66 0.05 9.56 3.54
N MET A 67 0.05 8.28 3.15
CA MET A 67 1.20 7.66 2.48
C MET A 67 1.54 8.39 1.18
N ALA A 68 0.54 8.70 0.35
CA ALA A 68 0.75 9.43 -0.90
C ALA A 68 1.28 10.84 -0.65
N TYR A 69 0.77 11.54 0.36
CA TYR A 69 1.22 12.88 0.73
C TYR A 69 2.68 12.90 1.19
N VAL A 70 3.07 11.95 2.06
CA VAL A 70 4.46 11.82 2.54
C VAL A 70 5.38 11.39 1.40
N LEU A 71 4.94 10.47 0.53
CA LEU A 71 5.71 10.08 -0.64
C LEU A 71 5.92 11.27 -1.58
N ALA A 72 4.91 12.11 -1.81
CA ALA A 72 5.03 13.30 -2.64
C ALA A 72 6.10 14.27 -2.10
N HIS A 73 6.11 14.53 -0.79
CA HIS A 73 7.16 15.35 -0.15
C HIS A 73 8.55 14.75 -0.34
N GLY A 74 8.68 13.45 -0.10
CA GLY A 74 9.92 12.69 -0.28
C GLY A 74 10.46 12.77 -1.70
N LEU A 75 9.57 12.56 -2.68
CA LEU A 75 9.91 12.66 -4.10
C LEU A 75 10.32 14.09 -4.47
N THR A 76 9.61 15.13 -4.02
CA THR A 76 9.98 16.51 -4.35
C THR A 76 11.39 16.85 -3.84
N PHE A 77 11.71 16.51 -2.59
CA PHE A 77 13.05 16.75 -2.04
C PHE A 77 14.12 15.89 -2.72
N GLY A 78 13.87 14.60 -2.89
CA GLY A 78 14.80 13.66 -3.51
C GLY A 78 15.10 14.02 -4.97
N ASN A 79 14.07 14.36 -5.74
CA ASN A 79 14.18 14.75 -7.14
C ASN A 79 14.94 16.06 -7.31
N ALA A 80 14.68 17.04 -6.45
CA ALA A 80 15.42 18.31 -6.44
C ALA A 80 16.91 18.10 -6.11
N TYR A 81 17.23 17.23 -5.15
CA TYR A 81 18.62 16.95 -4.76
C TYR A 81 19.37 16.14 -5.83
N LEU A 82 18.73 15.12 -6.41
CA LEU A 82 19.33 14.22 -7.39
C LEU A 82 19.21 14.72 -8.84
N ASN A 83 18.54 15.86 -9.07
CA ASN A 83 18.18 16.36 -10.40
C ASN A 83 17.45 15.32 -11.27
N MET A 84 16.54 14.56 -10.66
CA MET A 84 15.76 13.51 -11.31
C MET A 84 14.33 13.98 -11.57
N THR A 85 13.72 13.54 -12.67
CA THR A 85 12.32 13.86 -12.98
C THR A 85 11.63 12.68 -13.66
N GLY A 86 10.29 12.75 -13.74
CA GLY A 86 9.47 11.78 -14.45
C GLY A 86 9.27 10.46 -13.72
N ILE A 87 8.61 9.52 -14.41
CA ILE A 87 8.12 8.24 -13.84
C ILE A 87 9.24 7.39 -13.24
N GLY A 88 10.43 7.38 -13.85
CA GLY A 88 11.58 6.63 -13.34
C GLY A 88 12.00 7.08 -11.94
N ALA A 89 11.97 8.40 -11.68
CA ALA A 89 12.27 8.96 -10.38
C ALA A 89 11.19 8.58 -9.34
N GLY A 90 9.92 8.65 -9.72
CA GLY A 90 8.80 8.21 -8.88
C GLY A 90 8.88 6.73 -8.50
N LEU A 91 9.19 5.86 -9.45
CA LEU A 91 9.34 4.42 -9.21
C LEU A 91 10.53 4.13 -8.28
N GLN A 92 11.69 4.76 -8.52
CA GLN A 92 12.86 4.58 -7.69
C GLN A 92 12.64 5.07 -6.26
N GLY A 93 12.06 6.26 -6.08
CA GLY A 93 11.74 6.79 -4.77
C GLY A 93 10.72 5.91 -4.04
N ALA A 94 9.64 5.51 -4.70
CA ALA A 94 8.65 4.60 -4.13
C ALA A 94 9.26 3.26 -3.71
N PHE A 95 10.17 2.69 -4.51
CA PHE A 95 10.90 1.48 -4.16
C PHE A 95 11.75 1.66 -2.90
N TRP A 96 12.49 2.76 -2.78
CA TRP A 96 13.30 3.04 -1.58
C TRP A 96 12.46 3.25 -0.33
N TYR A 97 11.30 3.91 -0.44
CA TYR A 97 10.37 4.04 0.69
C TYR A 97 9.82 2.68 1.13
N TRP A 98 9.48 1.81 0.18
CA TRP A 98 9.10 0.44 0.49
C TRP A 98 10.24 -0.33 1.16
N LEU A 99 11.44 -0.30 0.58
CA LEU A 99 12.60 -1.06 1.05
C LEU A 99 13.08 -0.59 2.42
N GLY A 100 13.05 0.71 2.70
CA GLY A 100 13.52 1.29 3.94
C GLY A 100 12.52 1.20 5.09
N PHE A 101 11.22 1.42 4.81
CA PHE A 101 10.23 1.60 5.86
C PHE A 101 9.14 0.52 5.91
N VAL A 102 8.85 -0.16 4.80
CA VAL A 102 7.75 -1.12 4.77
C VAL A 102 8.27 -2.55 4.91
N ALA A 103 9.17 -2.98 4.03
CA ALA A 103 9.67 -4.35 4.03
C ALA A 103 10.30 -4.75 5.38
N PRO A 104 11.20 -3.93 5.98
CA PRO A 104 11.85 -4.29 7.24
C PRO A 104 10.92 -4.21 8.45
N VAL A 105 9.91 -3.34 8.42
CA VAL A 105 8.93 -3.25 9.51
C VAL A 105 7.96 -4.43 9.44
N THR A 106 7.47 -4.75 8.25
CA THR A 106 6.47 -5.82 8.07
C THR A 106 7.04 -7.23 8.25
N ILE A 107 8.34 -7.45 8.03
CA ILE A 107 8.98 -8.76 8.24
C ILE A 107 8.95 -9.18 9.72
N GLY A 108 8.77 -8.22 10.64
CA GLY A 108 8.55 -8.49 12.06
C GLY A 108 7.38 -9.44 12.31
N SER A 109 6.35 -9.44 11.45
CA SER A 109 5.24 -10.40 11.57
C SER A 109 5.67 -11.86 11.38
N VAL A 110 6.73 -12.11 10.61
CA VAL A 110 7.29 -13.45 10.45
C VAL A 110 8.25 -13.77 11.59
N LEU A 111 9.12 -12.82 11.92
CA LEU A 111 10.18 -13.01 12.91
C LEU A 111 9.63 -13.16 14.34
N TRP A 112 8.55 -12.44 14.66
CA TRP A 112 8.04 -12.32 16.03
C TRP A 112 6.63 -12.91 16.19
N ASP A 113 5.74 -12.69 15.22
CA ASP A 113 4.35 -13.17 15.34
C ASP A 113 4.14 -14.59 14.78
N GLY A 114 5.22 -15.24 14.31
CA GLY A 114 5.19 -16.60 13.78
C GLY A 114 4.34 -16.74 12.50
N LYS A 115 4.06 -15.65 11.79
CA LYS A 115 3.29 -15.69 10.53
C LYS A 115 4.10 -16.37 9.43
N PRO A 116 3.44 -17.09 8.50
CA PRO A 116 4.14 -17.75 7.41
C PRO A 116 4.75 -16.73 6.45
N MET A 117 5.97 -16.98 5.95
CA MET A 117 6.64 -16.11 4.97
C MET A 117 5.79 -15.81 3.73
N LYS A 118 4.96 -16.77 3.30
CA LYS A 118 4.01 -16.57 2.19
C LYS A 118 3.05 -15.40 2.44
N LEU A 119 2.59 -15.21 3.68
CA LEU A 119 1.71 -14.10 4.04
C LEU A 119 2.47 -12.76 3.97
N TRP A 120 3.74 -12.76 4.38
CA TRP A 120 4.59 -11.58 4.25
C TRP A 120 4.77 -11.17 2.79
N TYR A 121 5.03 -12.10 1.87
CA TYR A 121 5.13 -11.77 0.45
C TYR A 121 3.85 -11.13 -0.12
N ILE A 122 2.67 -11.61 0.30
CA ILE A 122 1.39 -11.01 -0.11
C ILE A 122 1.26 -9.58 0.42
N ASN A 123 1.55 -9.37 1.71
CA ASN A 123 1.31 -8.08 2.38
C ASN A 123 2.39 -7.05 2.03
N ALA A 124 3.67 -7.43 2.09
CA ALA A 124 4.78 -6.55 1.71
C ALA A 124 4.76 -6.26 0.20
N GLY A 125 4.43 -7.26 -0.62
CA GLY A 125 4.26 -7.10 -2.07
C GLY A 125 3.10 -6.16 -2.43
N TYR A 126 1.98 -6.23 -1.70
CA TYR A 126 0.88 -5.27 -1.84
C TYR A 126 1.36 -3.83 -1.67
N TYR A 127 2.07 -3.54 -0.57
CA TYR A 127 2.56 -2.19 -0.32
C TYR A 127 3.64 -1.73 -1.30
N LEU A 128 4.46 -2.66 -1.82
CA LEU A 128 5.39 -2.33 -2.91
C LEU A 128 4.62 -1.82 -4.13
N VAL A 129 3.67 -2.62 -4.62
CA VAL A 129 2.86 -2.26 -5.79
C VAL A 129 2.07 -0.98 -5.54
N GLN A 130 1.52 -0.81 -4.33
CA GLN A 130 0.82 0.40 -3.93
C GLN A 130 1.72 1.63 -4.01
N LEU A 131 2.92 1.57 -3.44
CA LEU A 131 3.86 2.70 -3.45
C LEU A 131 4.36 2.99 -4.86
N LEU A 132 4.69 1.96 -5.67
CA LEU A 132 5.12 2.16 -7.05
C LEU A 132 4.03 2.85 -7.88
N MET A 133 2.78 2.38 -7.76
CA MET A 133 1.62 3.00 -8.39
C MET A 133 1.46 4.46 -7.96
N MET A 134 1.57 4.75 -6.66
CA MET A 134 1.53 6.13 -6.16
C MET A 134 2.67 6.97 -6.74
N GLY A 135 3.89 6.44 -6.79
CA GLY A 135 5.05 7.12 -7.39
C GLY A 135 4.84 7.47 -8.87
N VAL A 136 4.21 6.57 -9.65
CA VAL A 136 3.82 6.82 -11.04
C VAL A 136 2.79 7.95 -11.11
N ILE A 137 1.69 7.85 -10.35
CA ILE A 137 0.64 8.88 -10.35
C ILE A 137 1.24 10.23 -9.99
N LEU A 138 1.97 10.32 -8.89
CA LEU A 138 2.60 11.57 -8.44
C LEU A 138 3.54 12.16 -9.50
N SER A 139 4.30 11.32 -10.21
CA SER A 139 5.22 11.80 -11.26
C SER A 139 4.51 12.27 -12.53
N VAL A 140 3.32 11.75 -12.83
CA VAL A 140 2.49 12.20 -13.97
C VAL A 140 1.83 13.55 -13.69
N PHE A 141 1.58 13.85 -12.41
CA PHE A 141 0.95 15.09 -11.95
C PHE A 141 1.94 16.11 -11.35
N ALA A 142 3.25 15.83 -11.42
CA ALA A 142 4.34 16.66 -10.90
C ALA A 142 4.77 17.77 -11.87
#